data_AF-H3SP18-F1
#
_entry.id   AF-H3SP18-F1
#
_cell.length_a   1.000
_cell.length_b   1.000
_cell.length_c   1.000
_cell.angle_alpha   90.00
_cell.angle_beta   90.00
_cell.angle_gamma   90.00
#
_symmetry.space_group_name_H-M   'P 1'
#
loop_
_entity.id
_entity.type
_entity.pdbx_description
1 polymer ?
#
loop_
_entity_poly.entity_id
_entity_poly.type
_entity_poly.pdbx_seq_one_letter_code
_entity_poly.pdbx_strand_id
1 'polypeptide(L)'
;MLDLPRILIEGALLSAVFLAVLLLSLAYNPRIWLLDYPQDIQRAAPPRTPTEKKQFTAVGTIVMLLIFVPFVSSIYVYGNDVTFWGAFLHLYLVFNMVSLADLIILDWLIFCAITPSFIVIPGTRGAAGYKDYRFHLIGFLKGAVMSAAVCLLLAGLRVAMTYI
;
A
#
# COMPACT_ATOMS: atom_id res chain seq x y z
N MET A 1 16.41 20.63 0.80
CA MET A 1 16.26 20.37 -0.66
C MET A 1 15.69 18.97 -0.84
N LEU A 2 14.96 18.68 -1.92
CA LEU A 2 14.44 17.33 -2.17
C LEU A 2 15.61 16.37 -2.48
N ASP A 3 15.75 15.29 -1.72
CA ASP A 3 16.79 14.27 -1.92
C ASP A 3 16.25 13.09 -2.73
N LEU A 4 16.45 13.13 -4.05
CA LEU A 4 15.94 12.10 -4.98
C LEU A 4 16.57 10.72 -4.74
N PRO A 5 17.91 10.56 -4.62
CA PRO A 5 18.50 9.27 -4.29
C PRO A 5 17.90 8.64 -3.03
N ARG A 6 17.69 9.44 -1.98
CA ARG A 6 17.06 8.97 -0.74
C ARG A 6 15.63 8.49 -0.97
N ILE A 7 14.81 9.29 -1.66
CA ILE A 7 13.41 8.93 -1.99
C ILE A 7 13.37 7.61 -2.76
N LEU A 8 14.27 7.41 -3.73
CA LEU A 8 14.33 6.20 -4.52
C LEU A 8 14.71 4.98 -3.68
N ILE A 9 15.74 5.08 -2.84
CA ILE A 9 16.18 3.99 -1.96
C ILE A 9 15.09 3.66 -0.94
N GLU A 10 14.55 4.68 -0.27
CA GLU A 10 13.53 4.51 0.75
C GLU A 10 12.23 3.95 0.16
N GLY A 11 11.79 4.48 -0.99
CA GLY A 11 10.66 3.95 -1.74
C GLY A 11 10.87 2.49 -2.15
N ALA A 12 12.05 2.12 -2.66
CA ALA A 12 12.34 0.75 -3.04
C ALA A 12 12.33 -0.21 -1.83
N LEU A 13 12.97 0.17 -0.71
CA LEU A 13 13.00 -0.63 0.51
C LEU A 13 11.60 -0.78 1.11
N LEU A 14 10.84 0.30 1.20
CA LEU A 14 9.48 0.29 1.74
C LEU A 14 8.55 -0.54 0.85
N SER A 15 8.70 -0.46 -0.48
CA SER A 15 7.96 -1.29 -1.44
C SER A 15 8.25 -2.77 -1.23
N ALA A 16 9.53 -3.15 -1.03
CA ALA A 16 9.91 -4.54 -0.79
C ALA A 16 9.29 -5.07 0.51
N VAL A 17 9.34 -4.29 1.60
CA VAL A 17 8.72 -4.66 2.89
C VAL A 17 7.20 -4.77 2.75
N PHE A 18 6.55 -3.78 2.12
CA PHE A 18 5.11 -3.76 1.90
C PHE A 18 4.65 -4.98 1.10
N LEU A 19 5.29 -5.25 -0.04
CA LEU A 19 4.98 -6.41 -0.89
C LEU A 19 5.22 -7.73 -0.15
N ALA A 20 6.27 -7.84 0.65
CA ALA A 20 6.52 -9.03 1.46
C ALA A 20 5.37 -9.27 2.46
N VAL A 21 4.93 -8.22 3.17
CA VAL A 21 3.79 -8.32 4.11
C VAL A 21 2.52 -8.76 3.38
N LEU A 22 2.20 -8.15 2.23
CA LEU A 22 1.01 -8.52 1.46
C LEU A 22 1.09 -9.95 0.91
N LEU A 23 2.19 -10.32 0.27
CA LEU A 23 2.37 -11.66 -0.30
C LEU A 23 2.36 -12.75 0.77
N LEU A 24 3.03 -12.54 1.91
CA LEU A 24 3.01 -13.50 3.02
C LEU A 24 1.61 -13.64 3.63
N SER A 25 0.88 -12.53 3.80
CA SER A 25 -0.50 -12.58 4.31
C SER A 25 -1.46 -13.27 3.34
N LEU A 26 -1.32 -13.03 2.03
CA LEU A 26 -2.08 -13.71 0.99
C LEU A 26 -1.77 -15.21 0.96
N ALA A 27 -0.49 -15.58 1.00
CA ALA A 27 -0.06 -16.97 1.02
C ALA A 27 -0.56 -17.71 2.28
N TYR A 28 -0.64 -17.01 3.42
CA TYR A 28 -1.18 -17.55 4.65
C TYR A 28 -2.71 -17.72 4.60
N ASN A 29 -3.44 -16.68 4.17
CA ASN A 29 -4.88 -16.75 3.96
C ASN A 29 -5.36 -15.65 2.99
N PRO A 30 -5.75 -15.97 1.74
CA PRO A 30 -6.16 -14.96 0.77
C PRO A 30 -7.48 -14.27 1.16
N ARG A 31 -8.29 -14.89 2.02
CA ARG A 31 -9.57 -14.33 2.48
C ARG A 31 -9.42 -13.16 3.45
N ILE A 32 -8.21 -12.91 3.97
CA ILE A 32 -7.91 -11.70 4.76
C ILE A 32 -8.37 -10.46 3.99
N TRP A 33 -8.01 -10.41 2.71
CA TRP A 33 -8.24 -9.30 1.79
C TRP A 33 -9.51 -9.46 0.95
N LEU A 34 -10.48 -10.29 1.36
CA LEU A 34 -11.66 -10.60 0.54
C LEU A 34 -12.37 -9.35 0.01
N LEU A 35 -12.47 -8.28 0.80
CA LEU A 35 -13.15 -7.05 0.39
C LEU A 35 -12.35 -6.18 -0.58
N ASP A 36 -11.07 -6.49 -0.77
CA ASP A 36 -10.17 -5.80 -1.69
C ASP A 36 -10.08 -6.52 -3.05
N TYR A 37 -10.70 -7.69 -3.19
CA TYR A 37 -10.83 -8.39 -4.47
C TYR A 37 -11.94 -7.78 -5.34
N PRO A 38 -11.94 -8.02 -6.66
CA PRO A 38 -13.06 -7.68 -7.54
C PRO A 38 -14.42 -8.24 -7.09
N GLN A 39 -15.48 -7.52 -7.45
CA GLN A 39 -16.85 -7.75 -6.95
C GLN A 39 -17.43 -9.12 -7.28
N ASP A 40 -17.07 -9.72 -8.41
CA ASP A 40 -17.51 -11.07 -8.78
C ASP A 40 -16.94 -12.14 -7.83
N ILE A 41 -15.66 -12.01 -7.48
CA ILE A 41 -15.00 -12.88 -6.49
C ILE A 41 -15.63 -12.69 -5.11
N GLN A 42 -15.89 -11.44 -4.72
CA GLN A 42 -16.57 -11.14 -3.44
C GLN A 42 -17.93 -11.82 -3.32
N ARG A 43 -18.72 -11.82 -4.40
CA ARG A 43 -20.07 -12.41 -4.42
C ARG A 43 -20.05 -13.95 -4.45
N ALA A 44 -19.00 -14.53 -5.03
CA ALA A 44 -18.82 -15.98 -5.11
C ALA A 44 -18.27 -16.60 -3.81
N ALA A 45 -17.66 -15.80 -2.93
CA ALA A 45 -17.09 -16.26 -1.68
C ALA A 45 -18.05 -16.05 -0.49
N PRO A 46 -18.04 -16.95 0.52
CA PRO A 46 -18.74 -16.71 1.77
C PRO A 46 -18.20 -15.47 2.50
N PRO A 47 -19.02 -14.79 3.34
CA PRO A 47 -18.58 -13.65 4.14
C PRO A 47 -17.38 -13.97 5.03
N ARG A 48 -16.59 -12.94 5.39
CA ARG A 48 -15.43 -13.10 6.28
C ARG A 48 -15.84 -13.58 7.67
N THR A 49 -15.14 -14.58 8.18
CA THR A 49 -15.24 -15.08 9.56
C THR A 49 -14.69 -14.05 10.56
N PRO A 50 -15.02 -14.16 11.87
CA PRO A 50 -14.43 -13.29 12.89
C PRO A 50 -12.89 -13.34 12.94
N THR A 51 -12.31 -14.51 12.69
CA THR A 51 -10.85 -14.70 12.64
C THR A 51 -10.24 -13.94 11.46
N GLU A 52 -10.83 -14.03 10.27
CA GLU A 52 -10.37 -13.30 9.07
C GLU A 52 -10.45 -11.79 9.26
N LYS A 53 -11.48 -11.29 9.96
CA LYS A 53 -11.58 -9.86 10.31
C LYS A 53 -10.45 -9.44 11.25
N LYS A 54 -10.13 -10.23 12.28
CA LYS A 54 -9.00 -9.96 13.19
C LYS A 54 -7.66 -10.00 12.46
N GLN A 55 -7.46 -10.97 11.56
CA GLN A 55 -6.27 -11.07 10.72
C GLN A 55 -6.12 -9.83 9.84
N PHE A 56 -7.21 -9.39 9.19
CA PHE A 56 -7.22 -8.16 8.40
C PHE A 56 -6.88 -6.94 9.25
N THR A 57 -7.47 -6.80 10.44
CA THR A 57 -7.13 -5.70 11.35
C THR A 57 -5.65 -5.74 11.74
N ALA A 58 -5.10 -6.90 12.07
CA ALA A 58 -3.71 -7.06 12.47
C ALA A 58 -2.74 -6.70 11.32
N VAL A 59 -2.93 -7.30 10.14
CA VAL A 59 -2.08 -7.04 8.97
C VAL A 59 -2.25 -5.60 8.48
N GLY A 60 -3.49 -5.11 8.42
CA GLY A 60 -3.81 -3.73 8.08
C GLY A 60 -3.15 -2.73 9.04
N THR A 61 -3.06 -3.04 10.34
CA THR A 61 -2.35 -2.20 11.31
C THR A 61 -0.85 -2.14 11.01
N ILE A 62 -0.23 -3.28 10.70
CA ILE A 62 1.19 -3.33 10.29
C ILE A 62 1.41 -2.45 9.05
N VAL A 63 0.55 -2.59 8.03
CA VAL A 63 0.62 -1.78 6.80
C VAL A 63 0.43 -0.29 7.10
N MET A 64 -0.53 0.07 7.96
CA MET A 64 -0.74 1.47 8.37
C MET A 64 0.47 2.05 9.11
N LEU A 65 1.17 1.24 9.91
CA LEU A 65 2.37 1.71 10.61
C LEU A 65 3.54 2.01 9.66
N LEU A 66 3.59 1.36 8.49
CA LEU A 66 4.60 1.65 7.46
C LEU A 66 4.50 3.10 6.93
N ILE A 67 3.33 3.73 7.04
CA ILE A 67 3.13 5.16 6.67
C ILE A 67 4.06 6.08 7.48
N PHE A 68 4.43 5.70 8.71
CA PHE A 68 5.30 6.55 9.53
C PHE A 68 6.79 6.45 9.15
N VAL A 69 7.20 5.47 8.33
CA VAL A 69 8.63 5.31 7.97
C VAL A 69 9.18 6.55 7.24
N PRO A 70 8.55 7.05 6.16
CA PRO A 70 9.02 8.25 5.46
C PRO A 70 8.89 9.52 6.29
N PHE A 71 7.90 9.55 7.18
CA PHE A 71 7.75 10.65 8.13
C PHE A 71 8.93 10.73 9.09
N VAL A 72 9.30 9.61 9.72
CA VAL A 72 10.45 9.52 10.63
C VAL A 72 11.75 9.78 9.87
N SER A 73 11.92 9.23 8.66
CA SER A 73 13.09 9.50 7.80
C SER A 73 13.26 11.01 7.54
N SER A 74 12.16 11.72 7.26
CA SER A 74 12.18 13.17 7.05
C SER A 74 12.62 13.98 8.29
N ILE A 75 12.47 13.44 9.50
CA ILE A 75 12.98 14.06 10.73
C ILE A 75 14.51 14.08 10.72
N TYR A 76 15.11 12.91 10.49
CA TYR A 76 16.56 12.75 10.49
C TYR A 76 17.26 13.41 9.31
N VAL A 77 16.65 13.37 8.11
CA VAL A 77 17.28 13.85 6.88
C VAL A 77 17.27 15.37 6.80
N TYR A 78 16.15 16.00 7.15
CA TYR A 78 15.97 17.45 6.94
C TYR A 78 16.16 18.28 8.20
N GLY A 79 16.17 17.68 9.40
CA GLY A 79 16.29 18.41 10.65
C GLY A 79 15.27 19.55 10.75
N ASN A 80 15.68 20.73 11.20
CA ASN A 80 14.79 21.89 11.30
C ASN A 80 14.68 22.70 10.00
N ASP A 81 15.45 22.36 8.97
CA ASP A 81 15.47 23.06 7.67
C ASP A 81 14.42 22.53 6.68
N VAL A 82 13.46 21.74 7.17
CA VAL A 82 12.40 21.16 6.33
C VAL A 82 11.42 22.22 5.88
N THR A 83 11.14 22.24 4.57
CA THR A 83 10.04 23.06 4.02
C THR A 83 8.78 22.22 3.88
N PHE A 84 7.61 22.85 3.95
CA PHE A 84 6.33 22.18 3.76
C PHE A 84 6.29 21.36 2.46
N TRP A 85 6.68 21.99 1.33
CA TRP A 85 6.69 21.31 0.04
C TRP A 85 7.77 20.24 -0.07
N GLY A 86 8.93 20.42 0.58
CA GLY A 86 9.96 19.39 0.65
C GLY A 86 9.49 18.14 1.41
N ALA A 87 8.81 18.31 2.54
CA ALA A 87 8.20 17.21 3.29
C ALA A 87 7.09 16.54 2.48
N PHE A 88 6.16 17.31 1.91
CA PHE A 88 5.07 16.79 1.09
C PHE A 88 5.60 15.95 -0.07
N LEU A 89 6.53 16.48 -0.87
CA LEU A 89 7.06 15.78 -2.04
C LEU A 89 7.84 14.53 -1.65
N HIS A 90 8.62 14.57 -0.57
CA HIS A 90 9.33 13.38 -0.08
C HIS A 90 8.34 12.27 0.29
N LEU A 91 7.36 12.56 1.15
CA LEU A 91 6.37 11.57 1.60
C LEU A 91 5.53 11.04 0.43
N TYR A 92 5.05 11.95 -0.41
CA TYR A 92 4.15 11.62 -1.52
C TYR A 92 4.83 10.76 -2.57
N LEU A 93 6.08 11.09 -2.95
CA LEU A 93 6.82 10.31 -3.93
C LEU A 93 7.17 8.91 -3.40
N VAL A 94 7.58 8.79 -2.13
CA VAL A 94 7.83 7.48 -1.51
C VAL A 94 6.57 6.62 -1.51
N PHE A 95 5.40 7.15 -1.11
CA PHE A 95 4.17 6.36 -1.13
C PHE A 95 3.70 6.02 -2.54
N ASN A 96 3.87 6.90 -3.52
CA ASN A 96 3.52 6.57 -4.92
C ASN A 96 4.44 5.49 -5.49
N MET A 97 5.71 5.41 -5.07
CA MET A 97 6.56 4.28 -5.43
C MET A 97 6.02 2.96 -4.87
N VAL A 98 5.58 2.95 -3.60
CA VAL A 98 4.96 1.76 -2.99
C VAL A 98 3.67 1.37 -3.72
N SER A 99 2.78 2.33 -3.97
CA SER A 99 1.53 2.07 -4.70
C SER A 99 1.77 1.62 -6.15
N LEU A 100 2.80 2.14 -6.81
CA LEU A 100 3.16 1.72 -8.17
C LEU A 100 3.77 0.31 -8.18
N ALA A 101 4.60 -0.01 -7.19
CA ALA A 101 5.14 -1.35 -7.03
C ALA A 101 4.03 -2.37 -6.77
N ASP A 102 3.04 -2.03 -5.94
CA ASP A 102 1.83 -2.83 -5.72
C ASP A 102 1.06 -3.06 -7.03
N LEU A 103 0.75 -1.98 -7.76
CA LEU A 103 0.03 -2.06 -9.04
C LEU A 103 0.74 -2.95 -10.06
N ILE A 104 2.05 -2.79 -10.23
CA ILE A 104 2.80 -3.50 -11.27
C ILE A 104 3.06 -4.95 -10.85
N ILE A 105 3.52 -5.15 -9.60
CA ILE A 105 4.03 -6.45 -9.15
C ILE A 105 2.89 -7.27 -8.56
N LEU A 106 2.21 -6.79 -7.53
CA LEU A 106 1.18 -7.59 -6.88
C LEU A 106 -0.06 -7.69 -7.76
N ASP A 107 -0.61 -6.55 -8.17
CA ASP A 107 -1.89 -6.49 -8.86
C ASP A 107 -1.80 -7.00 -10.29
N TRP A 108 -0.93 -6.43 -11.11
CA TRP A 108 -0.87 -6.80 -12.53
C TRP A 108 -0.12 -8.09 -12.78
N LEU A 109 1.07 -8.27 -12.19
CA LEU A 109 1.86 -9.47 -12.43
C LEU A 109 1.34 -10.68 -11.65
N ILE A 110 1.22 -10.59 -10.33
CA ILE A 110 0.83 -11.75 -9.50
C ILE A 110 -0.68 -12.03 -9.62
N PHE A 111 -1.55 -11.04 -9.43
CA PHE A 111 -2.99 -11.23 -9.51
C PHE A 111 -3.45 -11.47 -10.94
N CYS A 112 -3.19 -10.54 -11.85
CA CYS A 112 -3.74 -10.59 -13.20
C CYS A 112 -2.98 -11.45 -14.19
N ALA A 113 -1.66 -11.41 -14.25
CA ALA A 113 -0.93 -12.19 -15.25
C ALA A 113 -0.83 -13.66 -14.83
N ILE A 114 -0.25 -13.92 -13.66
CA ILE A 114 0.11 -15.28 -13.20
C ILE A 114 -1.07 -15.98 -12.51
N THR A 115 -1.76 -15.30 -11.59
CA THR A 115 -2.84 -15.83 -10.75
C THR A 115 -2.46 -17.15 -10.04
N PRO A 116 -1.45 -17.16 -9.16
CA PRO A 116 -1.03 -18.38 -8.47
C PRO A 116 -2.13 -18.92 -7.54
N SER A 117 -2.10 -20.22 -7.22
CA SER A 117 -3.16 -20.87 -6.45
C SER A 117 -3.37 -20.26 -5.05
N PHE A 118 -2.33 -19.68 -4.43
CA PHE A 118 -2.42 -19.14 -3.08
C PHE A 118 -3.21 -17.83 -2.97
N ILE A 119 -3.41 -17.09 -4.08
CA ILE A 119 -4.31 -15.93 -4.10
C ILE A 119 -5.74 -16.30 -4.48
N VAL A 120 -5.99 -17.52 -4.96
CA VAL A 120 -7.32 -17.93 -5.40
C VAL A 120 -8.15 -18.32 -4.19
N ILE A 121 -9.18 -17.51 -3.89
CA ILE A 121 -10.13 -17.80 -2.82
C ILE A 121 -10.88 -19.11 -3.13
N PRO A 122 -10.99 -20.05 -2.17
CA PRO A 122 -11.70 -21.30 -2.38
C PRO A 122 -13.12 -21.08 -2.92
N GLY A 123 -13.48 -21.82 -3.97
CA GLY A 123 -14.80 -21.70 -4.64
C GLY A 123 -14.88 -20.61 -5.72
N THR A 124 -13.81 -19.83 -5.96
CA THR A 124 -13.84 -18.71 -6.92
C THR A 124 -12.93 -18.92 -8.13
N ARG A 125 -12.35 -20.12 -8.29
CA ARG A 125 -11.45 -20.44 -9.41
C ARG A 125 -12.13 -20.19 -10.75
N GLY A 126 -11.47 -19.41 -11.61
CA GLY A 126 -11.98 -19.06 -12.93
C GLY A 126 -12.84 -17.78 -12.97
N ALA A 127 -13.04 -17.10 -11.84
CA ALA A 127 -13.70 -15.79 -11.83
C ALA A 127 -12.93 -14.78 -12.71
N ALA A 128 -13.67 -13.99 -13.50
CA ALA A 128 -13.08 -13.04 -14.45
C ALA A 128 -12.33 -11.90 -13.73
N GLY A 129 -12.73 -11.56 -12.50
CA GLY A 129 -12.10 -10.54 -11.67
C GLY A 129 -10.60 -10.76 -11.47
N TYR A 130 -10.13 -12.02 -11.44
CA TYR A 130 -8.70 -12.28 -11.33
C TYR A 130 -7.89 -11.68 -12.48
N LYS A 131 -8.51 -11.34 -13.62
CA LYS A 131 -7.87 -10.73 -14.79
C LYS A 131 -8.28 -9.26 -15.00
N ASP A 132 -8.88 -8.61 -14.01
CA ASP A 132 -9.34 -7.21 -14.12
C ASP A 132 -8.23 -6.20 -13.79
N TYR A 133 -7.36 -5.93 -14.78
CA TYR A 133 -6.31 -4.92 -14.67
C TYR A 133 -6.86 -3.51 -14.38
N ARG A 134 -8.08 -3.21 -14.85
CA ARG A 134 -8.70 -1.89 -14.70
C ARG A 134 -9.14 -1.65 -13.26
N PHE A 135 -9.66 -2.68 -12.59
CA PHE A 135 -9.99 -2.61 -11.16
C PHE A 135 -8.79 -2.12 -10.34
N HIS A 136 -7.64 -2.75 -10.53
CA HIS A 136 -6.41 -2.40 -9.81
C HIS A 136 -5.88 -1.01 -10.20
N LEU A 137 -5.92 -0.64 -11.48
CA LEU A 137 -5.52 0.72 -11.91
C LEU A 137 -6.39 1.80 -11.24
N ILE A 138 -7.71 1.59 -11.17
CA ILE A 138 -8.62 2.51 -10.46
C ILE A 138 -8.29 2.56 -8.97
N GLY A 139 -7.96 1.42 -8.36
CA GLY A 139 -7.47 1.33 -6.98
C GLY A 139 -6.23 2.19 -6.75
N PHE A 140 -5.20 2.02 -7.58
CA PHE A 140 -3.98 2.84 -7.58
C PHE A 140 -4.28 4.34 -7.69
N LEU A 141 -5.12 4.76 -8.65
CA LEU A 141 -5.46 6.16 -8.84
C LEU A 141 -6.19 6.77 -7.62
N LYS A 142 -7.10 6.01 -7.01
CA LYS A 142 -7.74 6.41 -5.75
C LYS A 142 -6.70 6.53 -4.63
N GLY A 143 -5.80 5.56 -4.54
CA GLY A 143 -4.68 5.55 -3.60
C GLY A 143 -3.81 6.79 -3.73
N ALA A 144 -3.44 7.18 -4.96
CA ALA A 144 -2.64 8.37 -5.25
C ALA A 144 -3.33 9.68 -4.80
N VAL A 145 -4.66 9.77 -4.92
CA VAL A 145 -5.42 10.94 -4.44
C VAL A 145 -5.50 10.95 -2.92
N MET A 146 -5.82 9.81 -2.29
CA MET A 146 -5.91 9.70 -0.83
C MET A 146 -4.55 9.94 -0.16
N SER A 147 -3.47 9.40 -0.73
CA SER A 147 -2.11 9.57 -0.19
C SER A 147 -1.64 11.03 -0.30
N ALA A 148 -2.06 11.77 -1.34
CA ALA A 148 -1.79 13.20 -1.43
C ALA A 148 -2.39 13.96 -0.24
N ALA A 149 -3.65 13.70 0.09
CA ALA A 149 -4.31 14.33 1.23
C ALA A 149 -3.62 14.01 2.57
N VAL A 150 -3.26 12.74 2.80
CA VAL A 150 -2.52 12.32 4.00
C VAL A 150 -1.14 12.97 4.05
N CYS A 151 -0.42 13.03 2.92
CA CYS A 151 0.91 13.65 2.86
C CYS A 151 0.88 15.16 3.12
N LEU A 152 -0.20 15.85 2.72
CA LEU A 152 -0.36 17.28 3.04
C LEU A 152 -0.49 17.49 4.57
N LEU A 153 -1.30 16.66 5.24
CA LEU A 153 -1.45 16.70 6.69
C LEU A 153 -0.13 16.39 7.40
N LEU A 154 0.56 15.33 6.97
CA LEU A 154 1.85 14.94 7.54
C LEU A 154 2.95 15.97 7.26
N ALA A 155 2.97 16.62 6.11
CA ALA A 155 3.90 17.70 5.82
C ALA A 155 3.69 18.90 6.76
N GLY A 156 2.43 19.25 7.03
CA GLY A 156 2.08 20.29 8.00
C GLY A 156 2.54 19.93 9.41
N LEU A 157 2.26 18.70 9.86
CA LEU A 157 2.75 18.18 11.14
C LEU A 157 4.28 18.22 11.21
N ARG A 158 4.96 17.81 10.14
CA ARG A 158 6.42 17.76 10.07
C ARG A 158 7.05 19.13 10.23
N VAL A 159 6.47 20.17 9.63
CA VAL A 159 6.89 21.56 9.80
C VAL A 159 6.55 22.08 11.19
N ALA A 160 5.37 21.77 11.73
CA ALA A 160 5.00 22.18 13.09
C ALA A 160 6.00 21.67 14.15
N MET A 161 6.55 20.47 13.96
CA MET A 161 7.56 19.89 14.85
C MET A 161 8.89 20.66 14.90
N THR A 162 9.19 21.55 13.95
CA THR A 162 10.42 22.35 14.02
C THR A 162 10.35 23.51 15.03
N TYR A 163 9.15 23.76 15.60
CA TYR A 163 8.88 24.82 16.57
C TYR A 163 8.74 24.30 18.01
N ILE A 164 8.95 23.00 18.22
CA ILE A 164 8.89 22.31 19.53
C ILE A 164 10.30 21.90 19.92
#